data_AF-A0A1J3ZY41-F1
#
_entry.id   AF-A0A1J3ZY41-F1
#
_cell.length_a   1.000
_cell.length_b   1.000
_cell.length_c   1.000
_cell.angle_alpha   90.00
_cell.angle_beta   90.00
_cell.angle_gamma   90.00
#
_symmetry.space_group_name_H-M   'P 1'
#
loop_
_entity.id
_entity.type
_entity.pdbx_description
1 polymer ?
#
loop_
_entity_poly.entity_id
_entity_poly.type
_entity_poly.pdbx_seq_one_letter_code
_entity_poly.pdbx_strand_id
1 'polypeptide(L)'
;MNTKYLFAVGAIVTSLTLGACGNSNSDQEHSQHKDKQQEESKVKTDKTKKLSGTFKSKNGEKVEGTAKIENGKLMLENYKSSKGPDLYVFLTKDGDIKSGKKISTVDYNKSKQTFNLKNVDLNKYNEVTIYCEKAHVIFGGAKLK
;
A
#
# COMPACT_ATOMS: atom_id res chain seq x y z
N MET A 1 -39.72 7.20 -12.66
CA MET A 1 -39.58 7.66 -14.07
C MET A 1 -38.33 8.54 -14.13
N ASN A 2 -37.24 8.20 -14.82
CA ASN A 2 -36.99 7.14 -15.80
C ASN A 2 -35.56 6.58 -15.68
N THR A 3 -35.41 5.26 -15.66
CA THR A 3 -34.10 4.57 -15.66
C THR A 3 -33.69 4.26 -17.09
N LYS A 4 -32.42 4.50 -17.47
CA LYS A 4 -31.86 4.04 -18.75
C LYS A 4 -30.46 3.46 -18.55
N TYR A 5 -30.40 2.15 -18.29
CA TYR A 5 -29.20 1.32 -18.40
C TYR A 5 -29.41 0.33 -19.55
N LEU A 6 -28.72 0.52 -20.67
CA LEU A 6 -28.65 -0.45 -21.77
C LEU A 6 -27.32 -0.31 -22.52
N PHE A 7 -26.33 -1.14 -22.17
CA PHE A 7 -25.27 -1.55 -23.08
C PHE A 7 -24.89 -3.00 -22.79
N ALA A 8 -25.42 -3.89 -23.61
CA ALA A 8 -25.04 -5.30 -23.67
C ALA A 8 -24.97 -5.69 -25.15
N VAL A 9 -23.76 -5.87 -25.66
CA VAL A 9 -23.48 -6.57 -26.92
C VAL A 9 -22.31 -7.51 -26.62
N GLY A 10 -22.51 -8.80 -26.85
CA GLY A 10 -21.52 -9.84 -26.55
C GLY A 10 -20.92 -10.48 -27.80
N ALA A 11 -19.96 -11.36 -27.54
CA ALA A 11 -19.39 -12.37 -28.43
C ALA A 11 -18.67 -11.90 -29.71
N ILE A 12 -17.34 -11.99 -29.68
CA ILE A 12 -16.57 -12.54 -30.81
C ILE A 12 -15.70 -13.68 -30.24
N VAL A 13 -15.64 -14.79 -30.97
CA VAL A 13 -15.03 -16.06 -30.58
C VAL A 13 -13.83 -16.36 -31.49
N THR A 14 -12.97 -17.30 -31.09
CA THR A 14 -11.85 -17.90 -31.84
C THR A 14 -10.61 -17.01 -32.01
N SER A 15 -9.38 -17.55 -32.07
CA SER A 15 -8.96 -18.95 -32.21
C SER A 15 -7.74 -19.28 -31.33
N LEU A 16 -7.63 -20.53 -30.86
CA LEU A 16 -6.36 -21.07 -30.34
C LEU A 16 -5.49 -21.51 -31.52
N THR A 17 -4.29 -20.96 -31.65
CA THR A 17 -3.23 -21.53 -32.49
C THR A 17 -2.26 -22.31 -31.62
N LEU A 18 -2.51 -23.62 -31.48
CA LEU A 18 -1.52 -24.55 -30.93
C LEU A 18 -0.36 -24.69 -31.93
N GLY A 19 0.75 -23.99 -31.66
CA GLY A 19 2.01 -24.18 -32.38
C GLY A 19 2.57 -25.58 -32.14
N ALA A 20 2.90 -26.29 -33.21
CA ALA A 20 3.28 -27.70 -33.17
C ALA A 20 4.68 -27.95 -32.59
N CYS A 21 4.92 -29.19 -32.16
CA CYS A 21 6.23 -29.65 -31.68
C CYS A 21 7.28 -29.64 -32.80
N GLY A 22 8.47 -29.10 -32.50
CA GLY A 22 9.68 -29.19 -33.32
C GLY A 22 10.74 -30.06 -32.65
N ASN A 23 11.41 -30.91 -33.43
CA ASN A 23 12.27 -32.00 -32.95
C ASN A 23 13.70 -31.57 -32.58
N SER A 24 14.13 -31.97 -31.38
CA SER A 24 15.47 -32.38 -30.90
C SER A 24 16.76 -31.63 -31.33
N ASN A 25 17.60 -31.41 -30.30
CA ASN A 25 19.05 -31.11 -30.33
C ASN A 25 19.48 -29.72 -30.86
N SER A 26 20.00 -28.87 -29.95
CA SER A 26 21.26 -28.13 -30.09
C SER A 26 21.54 -27.35 -28.80
N ASP A 27 22.82 -27.14 -28.54
CA ASP A 27 23.48 -26.73 -27.31
C ASP A 27 22.96 -25.48 -26.59
N GLN A 28 23.12 -25.48 -25.25
CA GLN A 28 23.02 -24.27 -24.44
C GLN A 28 24.32 -23.47 -24.51
N GLU A 29 24.29 -22.23 -24.98
CA GLU A 29 24.97 -21.10 -24.31
C GLU A 29 24.50 -19.73 -24.85
N HIS A 30 24.50 -18.73 -23.95
CA HIS A 30 24.77 -17.29 -24.15
C HIS A 30 24.38 -16.64 -25.53
N SER A 31 23.65 -15.54 -25.66
CA SER A 31 23.78 -14.23 -24.99
C SER A 31 22.92 -13.21 -25.78
N GLN A 32 22.38 -12.07 -25.31
CA GLN A 32 21.97 -11.53 -24.00
C GLN A 32 20.75 -10.59 -24.26
N HIS A 33 20.02 -10.13 -23.24
CA HIS A 33 19.51 -8.74 -23.26
C HIS A 33 19.32 -8.18 -21.84
N LYS A 34 19.95 -7.02 -21.62
CA LYS A 34 20.26 -6.35 -20.35
C LYS A 34 19.11 -6.10 -19.37
N ASP A 35 19.46 -6.30 -18.10
CA ASP A 35 19.21 -5.41 -16.96
C ASP A 35 17.90 -4.61 -16.87
N LYS A 36 17.10 -5.01 -15.89
CA LYS A 36 17.09 -4.21 -14.65
C LYS A 36 17.34 -5.11 -13.45
N GLN A 37 18.53 -4.99 -12.87
CA GLN A 37 18.72 -5.24 -11.44
C GLN A 37 17.65 -4.46 -10.66
N GLN A 38 16.68 -5.16 -10.09
CA GLN A 38 16.11 -4.70 -8.83
C GLN A 38 17.13 -5.05 -7.77
N GLU A 39 17.96 -4.06 -7.46
CA GLU A 39 18.76 -4.03 -6.26
C GLU A 39 17.85 -4.38 -5.08
N GLU A 40 18.01 -5.59 -4.53
CA GLU A 40 17.61 -5.87 -3.15
C GLU A 40 18.55 -5.07 -2.25
N SER A 41 18.37 -3.75 -2.23
CA SER A 41 18.95 -2.88 -1.22
C SER A 41 18.61 -3.52 0.11
N LYS A 42 19.64 -3.84 0.92
CA LYS A 42 19.50 -4.46 2.25
C LYS A 42 18.91 -3.47 3.27
N VAL A 43 17.79 -2.83 2.92
CA VAL A 43 17.01 -1.90 3.72
C VAL A 43 16.40 -2.69 4.86
N LYS A 44 17.15 -2.79 5.96
CA LYS A 44 16.62 -3.18 7.25
C LYS A 44 15.93 -1.97 7.84
N THR A 45 14.73 -2.14 8.38
CA THR A 45 14.07 -1.07 9.13
C THR A 45 14.92 -0.68 10.32
N ASP A 46 15.24 0.60 10.44
CA ASP A 46 15.93 1.14 11.61
C ASP A 46 15.06 0.95 12.86
N LYS A 47 15.60 0.22 13.84
CA LYS A 47 14.92 -0.04 15.12
C LYS A 47 15.22 1.04 16.17
N THR A 48 16.27 1.84 15.97
CA THR A 48 16.69 2.92 16.88
C THR A 48 15.86 4.18 16.68
N LYS A 49 15.36 4.41 15.46
CA LYS A 49 14.52 5.56 15.13
C LYS A 49 13.23 5.55 15.96
N LYS A 50 13.02 6.65 16.68
CA LYS A 50 11.77 6.95 17.39
C LYS A 50 11.11 8.13 16.70
N LEU A 51 9.86 7.97 16.28
CA LEU A 51 9.08 9.02 15.63
C LEU A 51 7.66 9.04 16.19
N SER A 52 7.02 10.19 16.23
CA SER A 52 5.60 10.29 16.61
C SER A 52 4.85 11.41 15.92
N GLY A 53 3.53 11.28 15.84
CA GLY A 53 2.64 12.30 15.30
C GLY A 53 1.18 12.08 15.72
N THR A 54 0.45 13.17 15.94
CA THR A 54 -1.00 13.14 16.20
C THR A 54 -1.75 13.16 14.86
N PHE A 55 -2.78 12.32 14.72
CA PHE A 55 -3.62 12.33 13.53
C PHE A 55 -4.40 13.63 13.38
N LYS A 56 -4.49 14.10 12.14
CA LYS A 56 -5.43 15.13 11.71
C LYS A 56 -6.34 14.56 10.64
N SER A 57 -7.65 14.69 10.86
CA SER A 57 -8.70 14.46 9.87
C SER A 57 -8.42 15.15 8.53
N LYS A 58 -8.78 14.51 7.43
CA LYS A 58 -8.71 15.03 6.06
C LYS A 58 -10.02 14.68 5.32
N ASN A 59 -10.36 15.43 4.27
CA ASN A 59 -11.47 15.12 3.35
C ASN A 59 -12.87 14.91 4.00
N GLY A 60 -13.15 15.58 5.12
CA GLY A 60 -14.42 15.45 5.86
C GLY A 60 -14.53 14.20 6.73
N GLU A 61 -13.55 13.30 6.68
CA GLU A 61 -13.52 12.07 7.47
C GLU A 61 -12.90 12.29 8.85
N LYS A 62 -13.27 11.45 9.83
CA LYS A 62 -12.69 11.50 11.17
C LYS A 62 -11.50 10.56 11.30
N VAL A 63 -10.37 11.06 11.81
CA VAL A 63 -9.30 10.25 12.43
C VAL A 63 -8.77 10.98 13.65
N GLU A 64 -8.64 10.28 14.77
CA GLU A 64 -8.05 10.77 16.02
C GLU A 64 -7.06 9.76 16.62
N GLY A 65 -6.28 10.22 17.61
CA GLY A 65 -5.22 9.45 18.26
C GLY A 65 -3.82 9.81 17.76
N THR A 66 -2.85 8.97 18.09
CA THR A 66 -1.42 9.18 17.85
C THR A 66 -0.83 7.98 17.13
N ALA A 67 0.06 8.23 16.17
CA ALA A 67 0.94 7.22 15.59
C ALA A 67 2.35 7.37 16.18
N LYS A 68 2.99 6.25 16.54
CA LYS A 68 4.37 6.17 17.01
C LYS A 68 5.12 5.11 16.21
N ILE A 69 6.38 5.36 15.90
CA ILE A 69 7.31 4.35 15.39
C ILE A 69 8.44 4.18 16.41
N GLU A 70 8.65 2.95 16.87
CA GLU A 70 9.72 2.59 17.81
C GLU A 70 10.05 1.11 17.63
N ASN A 71 11.33 0.70 17.80
CA ASN A 71 11.77 -0.70 17.73
C ASN A 71 11.37 -1.43 16.43
N GLY A 72 11.23 -0.70 15.32
CA GLY A 72 10.77 -1.25 14.03
C GLY A 72 9.29 -1.62 13.99
N LYS A 73 8.46 -1.03 14.85
CA LYS A 73 7.00 -1.20 14.90
C LYS A 73 6.31 0.15 14.73
N LEU A 74 5.21 0.17 13.98
CA LEU A 74 4.24 1.26 13.97
C LEU A 74 3.15 0.92 14.99
N MET A 75 2.91 1.82 15.95
CA MET A 75 1.90 1.72 16.99
C MET A 75 0.89 2.85 16.82
N LEU A 76 -0.39 2.52 16.83
CA LEU A 76 -1.49 3.48 16.89
C LEU A 76 -2.05 3.44 18.31
N GLU A 77 -2.22 4.61 18.93
CA GLU A 77 -2.69 4.78 20.30
C GLU A 77 -3.87 5.77 20.35
N ASN A 78 -4.86 5.46 21.18
CA ASN A 78 -6.13 6.19 21.26
C ASN A 78 -6.79 6.36 19.88
N TYR A 79 -6.57 5.37 19.01
CA TYR A 79 -6.95 5.42 17.61
C TYR A 79 -8.45 5.22 17.44
N LYS A 80 -9.07 6.11 16.66
CA LYS A 80 -10.44 5.93 16.18
C LYS A 80 -10.58 6.65 14.84
N SER A 81 -11.35 6.07 13.93
CA SER A 81 -11.68 6.71 12.67
C SER A 81 -13.17 6.58 12.33
N SER A 82 -13.60 7.33 11.31
CA SER A 82 -14.77 6.96 10.52
C SER A 82 -14.69 5.50 10.09
N LYS A 83 -15.85 4.87 9.90
CA LYS A 83 -15.94 3.52 9.35
C LYS A 83 -15.78 3.57 7.83
N GLY A 84 -14.66 3.04 7.33
CA GLY A 84 -14.47 2.76 5.90
C GLY A 84 -14.68 1.26 5.60
N PRO A 85 -15.12 0.89 4.39
CA PRO A 85 -15.28 -0.50 4.00
C PRO A 85 -13.95 -1.25 3.80
N ASP A 86 -12.83 -0.53 3.64
CA ASP A 86 -11.53 -1.12 3.29
C ASP A 86 -10.38 -0.20 3.72
N LEU A 87 -10.11 -0.15 5.03
CA LEU A 87 -9.16 0.79 5.64
C LEU A 87 -7.77 0.19 5.83
N TYR A 88 -6.77 0.97 5.42
CA TYR A 88 -5.35 0.66 5.55
C TYR A 88 -4.57 1.80 6.20
N VAL A 89 -3.47 1.43 6.85
CA VAL A 89 -2.43 2.37 7.29
C VAL A 89 -1.22 2.30 6.36
N PHE A 90 -0.78 3.48 5.91
CA PHE A 90 0.36 3.70 5.03
C PHE A 90 1.43 4.53 5.72
N LEU A 91 2.68 4.35 5.31
CA LEU A 91 3.73 5.37 5.47
C LEU A 91 3.84 6.15 4.15
N THR A 92 3.76 7.48 4.21
CA THR A 92 3.76 8.36 3.03
C THR A 92 4.75 9.49 3.19
N LYS A 93 5.06 10.15 2.07
CA LYS A 93 5.70 11.46 2.06
C LYS A 93 4.62 12.52 1.82
N ASP A 94 4.38 13.33 2.83
CA ASP A 94 3.42 14.45 2.85
C ASP A 94 1.99 14.07 2.44
N GLY A 95 1.60 12.82 2.69
CA GLY A 95 0.27 12.28 2.35
C GLY A 95 0.16 11.69 0.95
N ASP A 96 1.23 11.63 0.15
CA ASP A 96 1.19 10.96 -1.16
C ASP A 96 1.05 9.44 -0.99
N ILE A 97 -0.12 8.94 -1.37
CA ILE A 97 -0.45 7.51 -1.39
C ILE A 97 0.24 6.79 -2.56
N LYS A 98 0.52 7.46 -3.69
CA LYS A 98 1.08 6.81 -4.89
C LYS A 98 2.51 6.32 -4.69
N SER A 99 3.34 7.10 -3.98
CA SER A 99 4.68 6.67 -3.53
C SER A 99 4.69 6.05 -2.12
N GLY A 100 3.52 5.94 -1.48
CA GLY A 100 3.35 5.44 -0.12
C GLY A 100 3.57 3.94 0.03
N LYS A 101 4.10 3.51 1.18
CA LYS A 101 4.20 2.10 1.56
C LYS A 101 2.96 1.68 2.36
N LYS A 102 2.10 0.85 1.77
CA LYS A 102 1.05 0.13 2.51
C LYS A 102 1.69 -0.75 3.59
N ILE A 103 1.19 -0.67 4.82
CA ILE A 103 1.70 -1.46 5.95
C ILE A 103 0.75 -2.61 6.31
N SER A 104 -0.53 -2.29 6.57
CA SER A 104 -1.55 -3.26 7.00
C SER A 104 -2.94 -2.66 6.87
N THR A 105 -3.98 -3.49 6.94
CA THR A 105 -5.34 -3.06 7.29
C THR A 105 -5.35 -2.44 8.70
N VAL A 106 -6.35 -1.58 8.98
CA VAL A 106 -6.53 -0.91 10.28
C VAL A 106 -7.99 -0.97 10.75
N ASP A 107 -8.20 -1.38 12.00
CA ASP A 107 -9.51 -1.51 12.63
C ASP A 107 -10.02 -0.13 13.10
N TYR A 108 -11.08 0.42 12.50
CA TYR A 108 -11.59 1.78 12.80
C TYR A 108 -11.99 2.04 14.27
N ASN A 109 -12.32 0.98 15.01
CA ASN A 109 -12.83 1.01 16.38
C ASN A 109 -11.84 0.47 17.43
N LYS A 110 -10.62 0.09 17.04
CA LYS A 110 -9.62 -0.51 17.94
C LYS A 110 -8.57 0.51 18.37
N SER A 111 -8.73 0.99 19.60
CA SER A 111 -7.92 2.07 20.21
C SER A 111 -6.41 1.85 20.19
N LYS A 112 -5.94 0.59 20.26
CA LYS A 112 -4.51 0.24 20.22
C LYS A 112 -4.23 -0.82 19.16
N GLN A 113 -3.33 -0.52 18.24
CA GLN A 113 -2.93 -1.41 17.13
C GLN A 113 -1.42 -1.32 16.90
N THR A 114 -0.79 -2.43 16.53
CA THR A 114 0.67 -2.51 16.36
C THR A 114 1.03 -3.34 15.15
N PHE A 115 1.84 -2.76 14.25
CA PHE A 115 2.23 -3.34 12.98
C PHE A 115 3.76 -3.44 12.90
N ASN A 116 4.29 -4.57 12.45
CA ASN A 116 5.73 -4.74 12.29
C ASN A 116 6.19 -4.11 10.97
N LEU A 117 7.10 -3.15 11.03
CA LEU A 117 7.69 -2.52 9.84
C LEU A 117 8.87 -3.38 9.38
N LYS A 118 8.63 -4.27 8.42
CA LYS A 118 9.67 -5.12 7.80
C LYS A 118 10.16 -4.48 6.50
N ASN A 119 11.48 -4.33 6.39
CA ASN A 119 12.19 -3.78 5.23
C ASN A 119 11.66 -2.42 4.75
N VAL A 120 11.56 -1.47 5.69
CA VAL A 120 11.05 -0.11 5.44
C VAL A 120 12.15 0.91 5.71
N ASP A 121 12.49 1.73 4.71
CA ASP A 121 13.34 2.91 4.90
C ASP A 121 12.50 4.05 5.51
N LEU A 122 12.69 4.29 6.81
CA LEU A 122 11.98 5.32 7.57
C LEU A 122 12.43 6.75 7.24
N ASN A 123 13.36 6.96 6.32
CA ASN A 123 13.79 8.29 5.85
C ASN A 123 13.02 8.74 4.60
N LYS A 124 12.35 7.81 3.89
CA LYS A 124 11.52 8.12 2.72
C LYS A 124 10.13 8.66 3.08
N TYR A 125 9.71 8.51 4.32
CA TYR A 125 8.35 8.80 4.79
C TYR A 125 8.35 9.73 6.00
N ASN A 126 7.42 10.69 6.03
CA ASN A 126 7.26 11.67 7.11
C ASN A 126 5.80 11.77 7.62
N GLU A 127 4.88 10.95 7.12
CA GLU A 127 3.49 10.91 7.57
C GLU A 127 2.98 9.46 7.65
N VAL A 128 2.24 9.14 8.71
CA VAL A 128 1.40 7.94 8.80
C VAL A 128 0.02 8.33 8.29
N THR A 129 -0.45 7.71 7.21
CA THR A 129 -1.70 8.09 6.54
C THR A 129 -2.72 6.96 6.64
N ILE A 130 -3.96 7.29 7.01
CA ILE A 130 -5.10 6.37 6.97
C ILE A 130 -5.80 6.57 5.64
N TYR A 131 -5.93 5.49 4.87
CA TYR A 131 -6.50 5.51 3.52
C TYR A 131 -7.55 4.41 3.38
N CYS A 132 -8.70 4.77 2.79
CA CYS A 132 -9.71 3.82 2.38
C CYS A 132 -9.52 3.52 0.89
N GLU A 133 -9.02 2.32 0.55
CA GLU A 133 -8.70 1.99 -0.85
C GLU A 133 -9.95 1.93 -1.72
N LYS A 134 -10.97 1.19 -1.28
CA LYS A 134 -12.24 1.06 -2.00
C LYS A 134 -12.99 2.37 -2.25
N ALA A 135 -12.79 3.38 -1.39
CA ALA A 135 -13.37 4.73 -1.59
C ALA A 135 -12.40 5.71 -2.27
N HIS A 136 -11.12 5.35 -2.39
CA HIS A 136 -10.01 6.21 -2.78
C HIS A 136 -9.83 7.51 -1.94
N VAL A 137 -10.26 7.52 -0.67
CA VAL A 137 -10.21 8.70 0.21
C VAL A 137 -9.16 8.56 1.31
N ILE A 138 -8.34 9.59 1.50
CA ILE A 138 -7.48 9.73 2.69
C ILE A 138 -8.34 10.23 3.85
N PHE A 139 -8.44 9.45 4.93
CA PHE A 139 -9.24 9.80 6.10
C PHE A 139 -8.51 10.78 7.03
N GLY A 140 -7.18 10.68 7.08
CA GLY A 140 -6.36 11.55 7.92
C GLY A 140 -4.88 11.16 7.90
N GLY A 141 -4.05 11.99 8.51
CA GLY A 141 -2.61 11.78 8.56
C GLY A 141 -1.96 12.32 9.83
N ALA A 142 -0.94 11.61 10.31
CA ALA A 142 -0.10 11.98 11.44
C ALA A 142 1.32 12.25 10.96
N LYS A 143 1.73 13.52 10.92
CA LYS A 143 3.11 13.89 10.56
C LYS A 143 4.08 13.46 11.65
N LEU A 144 5.06 12.65 11.26
CA LEU A 144 6.08 12.07 12.10
C LEU A 144 7.20 13.09 12.38
N LYS A 145 7.57 13.20 13.65
CA LYS A 145 8.69 13.99 14.17
C LYS A 145 9.49 13.13 15.15
#